data_AF-F2ALJ6-F1
#
_entry.id   AF-F2ALJ6-F1
#
_cell.length_a   1.000
_cell.length_b   1.000
_cell.length_c   1.000
_cell.angle_alpha   90.00
_cell.angle_beta   90.00
_cell.angle_gamma   90.00
#
_symmetry.space_group_name_H-M   'P 1'
#
loop_
_entity.id
_entity.type
_entity.pdbx_description
1 polymer ?
#
loop_
_entity_poly.entity_id
_entity_poly.type
_entity_poly.pdbx_seq_one_letter_code
_entity_poly.pdbx_strand_id
1 'polypeptide(L)'
;MWKLFHRRSIVLMVAFCAQAPGVQAADFAFEEGEPNSPAATETDTKYPEQIVDRLFEMSVSDPSPVIRVNALQACANIPDGGDRLNDAVEQCLDASDLFVRLNAIQMLDRVELKPQRKVDAAIDYLEMRYQNPDRRTPLSHRSMAPAVDVLKKHSDIANATLAERLQVTGPMTLLHLQLAGVLNLNVVENVDCLNELSKSGDQEIRGEVVSLWSKYLASVATPLPQPELGEKLKDVAPKLLSYAEKIISRYDKDESKSLNEREWKQMLMSPASADLNQDKIITIEEYALHMHNRSKK
;
A
#
# COMPACT_ATOMS: atom_id res chain seq x y z
N MET A 1 3.43 41.52 -22.21
CA MET A 1 4.35 40.39 -21.94
C MET A 1 3.48 39.16 -21.69
N TRP A 2 3.04 38.46 -22.75
CA TRP A 2 3.57 37.15 -23.19
C TRP A 2 3.74 36.14 -22.06
N LYS A 3 3.21 34.91 -22.06
CA LYS A 3 2.28 34.14 -22.91
C LYS A 3 1.85 32.91 -22.07
N LEU A 4 0.62 32.43 -22.29
CA LEU A 4 0.13 31.10 -21.93
C LEU A 4 1.06 29.98 -22.42
N PHE A 5 1.17 28.87 -21.69
CA PHE A 5 1.32 27.55 -22.32
C PHE A 5 0.74 26.42 -21.45
N HIS A 6 -0.31 25.79 -21.99
CA HIS A 6 -0.77 24.45 -21.65
C HIS A 6 0.34 23.43 -21.95
N ARG A 7 0.57 22.46 -21.06
CA ARG A 7 1.29 21.23 -21.41
C ARG A 7 0.32 20.06 -21.43
N ARG A 8 -0.10 19.71 -22.65
CA ARG A 8 -0.74 18.45 -23.00
C ARG A 8 0.29 17.33 -22.93
N SER A 9 -0.14 16.17 -22.43
CA SER A 9 0.53 14.89 -22.55
C SER A 9 0.88 14.58 -24.01
N ILE A 10 2.13 14.24 -24.28
CA ILE A 10 2.57 13.66 -25.55
C ILE A 10 3.18 12.31 -25.23
N VAL A 11 2.46 11.26 -25.58
CA VAL A 11 2.97 9.90 -25.73
C VAL A 11 3.72 9.87 -27.06
N LEU A 12 5.02 9.58 -27.04
CA LEU A 12 5.82 9.43 -28.25
C LEU A 12 5.97 7.93 -28.55
N MET A 13 5.19 7.44 -29.51
CA MET A 13 5.50 6.19 -30.22
C MET A 13 6.55 6.51 -31.29
N VAL A 14 7.68 5.81 -31.27
CA VAL A 14 8.69 5.88 -32.34
C VAL A 14 8.47 4.68 -33.25
N ALA A 15 7.92 4.94 -34.44
CA ALA A 15 8.00 4.03 -35.58
C ALA A 15 9.15 4.50 -36.48
N PHE A 16 10.13 3.63 -36.71
CA PHE A 16 11.31 3.92 -37.52
C PHE A 16 11.02 3.52 -38.97
N CYS A 17 10.81 4.50 -39.85
CA CYS A 17 10.87 4.30 -41.30
C CYS A 17 12.07 5.06 -41.83
N ALA A 18 13.12 4.33 -42.19
CA ALA A 18 14.24 4.86 -42.95
C ALA A 18 13.86 4.91 -44.44
N GLN A 19 13.96 6.10 -45.05
CA GLN A 19 14.08 6.25 -46.49
C GLN A 19 15.34 7.06 -46.80
N ALA A 20 16.12 6.57 -47.74
CA ALA A 20 17.10 7.31 -48.53
C ALA A 20 17.17 6.63 -49.93
N PRO A 21 17.61 7.33 -50.98
CA PRO A 21 16.77 7.62 -52.15
C PRO A 21 17.11 6.79 -53.40
N GLY A 22 16.24 6.88 -54.40
CA GLY A 22 16.21 6.01 -55.57
C GLY A 22 17.39 6.12 -56.54
N VAL A 23 17.64 4.99 -57.21
CA VAL A 23 18.28 4.87 -58.54
C VAL A 23 17.55 3.75 -59.30
N GLN A 24 17.52 3.91 -60.62
CA GLN A 24 16.64 3.35 -61.64
C GLN A 24 16.58 1.83 -61.79
N ALA A 25 15.44 1.40 -62.35
CA ALA A 25 15.17 0.08 -62.90
C ALA A 25 16.06 -0.25 -64.11
N ALA A 26 16.61 -1.46 -64.13
CA ALA A 26 16.84 -2.25 -65.34
C ALA A 26 17.08 -3.73 -64.96
N ASP A 27 16.26 -4.60 -65.55
CA ASP A 27 16.49 -5.99 -65.96
C ASP A 27 16.99 -7.04 -64.94
N PHE A 28 16.18 -8.07 -64.66
CA PHE A 28 16.28 -9.41 -65.28
C PHE A 28 15.53 -10.49 -64.46
N ALA A 29 14.73 -11.26 -65.21
CA ALA A 29 14.34 -12.66 -65.01
C ALA A 29 13.65 -13.09 -63.70
N PHE A 30 12.36 -13.40 -63.83
CA PHE A 30 11.65 -14.38 -63.00
C PHE A 30 12.27 -15.77 -63.22
N GLU A 31 12.81 -16.39 -62.17
CA GLU A 31 12.86 -17.84 -62.04
C GLU A 31 11.99 -18.23 -60.84
N GLU A 32 10.89 -18.92 -61.12
CA GLU A 32 10.06 -19.61 -60.12
C GLU A 32 10.85 -20.81 -59.59
N GLY A 33 11.39 -20.69 -58.37
CA GLY A 33 11.90 -21.79 -57.57
C GLY A 33 10.98 -22.02 -56.36
N GLU A 34 10.47 -23.24 -56.23
CA GLU A 34 9.56 -23.71 -55.18
C GLU A 34 9.97 -23.33 -53.74
N PRO A 35 8.99 -23.20 -52.81
CA PRO A 35 9.23 -22.75 -51.46
C PRO A 35 9.82 -23.89 -50.61
N ASN A 36 11.14 -23.97 -50.54
CA ASN A 36 11.77 -24.69 -49.43
C ASN A 36 11.59 -23.85 -48.16
N SER A 37 10.59 -24.22 -47.36
CA SER A 37 10.47 -23.84 -45.95
C SER A 37 11.82 -24.03 -45.25
N PRO A 38 12.45 -22.97 -44.71
CA PRO A 38 13.17 -23.14 -43.49
C PRO A 38 12.13 -23.22 -42.38
N ALA A 39 12.22 -24.29 -41.60
CA ALA A 39 11.55 -24.46 -40.33
C ALA A 39 11.48 -23.13 -39.57
N ALA A 40 10.35 -22.88 -38.92
CA ALA A 40 10.24 -21.86 -37.89
C ALA A 40 11.35 -22.13 -36.85
N THR A 41 12.48 -21.46 -37.02
CA THR A 41 13.45 -21.28 -35.95
C THR A 41 12.72 -20.48 -34.90
N GLU A 42 12.39 -21.14 -33.80
CA GLU A 42 12.12 -20.51 -32.51
C GLU A 42 13.18 -19.42 -32.33
N THR A 43 12.79 -18.16 -32.53
CA THR A 43 13.66 -17.03 -32.29
C THR A 43 13.79 -16.92 -30.79
N ASP A 44 14.83 -17.56 -30.26
CA ASP A 44 15.42 -17.34 -28.96
C ASP A 44 15.86 -15.86 -28.90
N THR A 45 14.91 -14.94 -28.65
CA THR A 45 15.19 -13.50 -28.54
C THR A 45 15.87 -13.22 -27.21
N LYS A 46 17.11 -13.69 -27.09
CA LYS A 46 18.03 -13.31 -26.03
C LYS A 46 18.48 -11.87 -26.30
N TYR A 47 18.06 -10.93 -25.45
CA TYR A 47 18.50 -9.55 -25.50
C TYR A 47 20.04 -9.46 -25.54
N PRO A 48 20.66 -8.46 -26.20
CA PRO A 48 22.11 -8.31 -26.16
C PRO A 48 22.60 -8.14 -24.72
N GLU A 49 23.35 -9.12 -24.19
CA GLU A 49 23.77 -9.15 -22.78
C GLU A 49 24.51 -7.88 -22.35
N GLN A 50 25.29 -7.27 -23.25
CA GLN A 50 25.97 -6.00 -23.01
C GLN A 50 25.01 -4.84 -22.66
N ILE A 51 23.83 -4.80 -23.28
CA ILE A 51 22.81 -3.79 -22.99
C ILE A 51 22.19 -4.07 -21.62
N VAL A 52 21.89 -5.34 -21.34
CA VAL A 52 21.33 -5.78 -20.04
C VAL A 52 22.31 -5.44 -18.91
N ASP A 53 23.58 -5.78 -19.06
CA ASP A 53 24.65 -5.48 -18.10
C ASP A 53 24.78 -3.98 -17.84
N ARG A 54 24.78 -3.20 -18.92
CA ARG A 54 24.86 -1.75 -18.80
C ARG A 54 23.64 -1.15 -18.08
N LEU A 55 22.44 -1.66 -18.33
CA LEU A 55 21.22 -1.19 -17.64
C LEU A 55 21.28 -1.48 -16.15
N PHE A 56 21.71 -2.68 -15.75
CA PHE A 56 21.86 -3.01 -14.32
C PHE A 56 22.93 -2.15 -13.65
N GLU A 57 24.09 -1.95 -14.29
CA GLU A 57 25.14 -1.06 -13.78
C GLU A 57 24.62 0.39 -13.58
N MET A 58 23.93 0.92 -14.59
CA MET A 58 23.36 2.27 -14.54
C MET A 58 22.27 2.42 -13.48
N SER A 59 21.48 1.38 -13.22
CA SER A 59 20.42 1.42 -12.20
C SER A 59 20.98 1.67 -10.79
N VAL A 60 22.17 1.14 -10.51
CA VAL A 60 22.81 1.21 -9.19
C VAL A 60 23.74 2.41 -9.08
N SER A 61 24.58 2.66 -10.09
CA SER A 61 25.79 3.49 -9.93
C SER A 61 25.77 4.80 -10.70
N ASP A 62 24.77 5.05 -11.55
CA ASP A 62 24.74 6.28 -12.34
C ASP A 62 24.60 7.52 -11.43
N PRO A 63 25.38 8.59 -11.66
CA PRO A 63 25.31 9.79 -10.82
C PRO A 63 23.96 10.51 -10.87
N SER A 64 23.15 10.28 -11.90
CA SER A 64 21.81 10.87 -12.05
C SER A 64 20.72 9.97 -11.46
N PRO A 65 20.00 10.41 -10.42
CA PRO A 65 18.87 9.67 -9.86
C PRO A 65 17.79 9.31 -10.88
N VAL A 66 17.58 10.18 -11.87
CA VAL A 66 16.60 9.97 -12.94
C VAL A 66 17.03 8.83 -13.86
N ILE A 67 18.33 8.75 -14.19
CA ILE A 67 18.86 7.68 -15.03
C ILE A 67 18.80 6.35 -14.28
N ARG A 68 19.18 6.35 -12.99
CA ARG A 68 19.06 5.17 -12.12
C ARG A 68 17.65 4.59 -12.11
N VAL A 69 16.66 5.45 -11.88
CA VAL A 69 15.23 5.07 -11.88
C VAL A 69 14.80 4.50 -13.22
N ASN A 70 15.12 5.17 -14.33
CA ASN A 70 14.72 4.71 -15.66
C ASN A 70 15.38 3.37 -16.01
N ALA A 71 16.66 3.20 -15.66
CA ALA A 71 17.41 1.97 -15.88
C ALA A 71 16.85 0.81 -15.05
N LEU A 72 16.53 1.03 -13.76
CA LEU A 72 15.92 0.00 -12.91
C LEU A 72 14.54 -0.42 -13.43
N GLN A 73 13.72 0.53 -13.86
CA GLN A 73 12.42 0.25 -14.48
C GLN A 73 12.55 -0.55 -15.78
N ALA A 74 13.57 -0.26 -16.59
CA ALA A 74 13.86 -1.05 -17.79
C ALA A 74 14.28 -2.48 -17.42
N CYS A 75 15.14 -2.65 -16.41
CA CYS A 75 15.56 -3.96 -15.89
C CYS A 75 14.36 -4.81 -15.44
N ALA A 76 13.33 -4.18 -14.87
CA ALA A 76 12.11 -4.86 -14.42
C ALA A 76 11.31 -5.55 -15.53
N ASN A 77 11.54 -5.17 -16.79
CA ASN A 77 10.84 -5.73 -17.96
C ASN A 77 11.67 -6.82 -18.67
N ILE A 78 12.88 -7.12 -18.17
CA ILE A 78 13.75 -8.15 -18.74
C ILE A 78 13.30 -9.51 -18.22
N PRO A 79 12.89 -10.46 -19.09
CA PRO A 79 12.59 -11.83 -18.71
C PRO A 79 13.81 -12.51 -18.06
N ASP A 80 13.56 -13.39 -17.08
CA ASP A 80 14.58 -14.21 -16.41
C ASP A 80 15.70 -13.44 -15.67
N GLY A 81 15.56 -12.13 -15.48
CA GLY A 81 16.50 -11.29 -14.74
C GLY A 81 16.39 -11.38 -13.21
N GLY A 82 15.66 -12.36 -12.66
CA GLY A 82 15.15 -12.40 -11.28
C GLY A 82 16.19 -12.04 -10.21
N ASP A 83 17.29 -12.79 -10.13
CA ASP A 83 18.33 -12.55 -9.12
C ASP A 83 19.02 -11.20 -9.29
N ARG A 84 19.30 -10.80 -10.53
CA ARG A 84 19.92 -9.49 -10.83
C ARG A 84 19.01 -8.34 -10.46
N LEU A 85 17.70 -8.50 -10.65
CA LEU A 85 16.71 -7.51 -10.24
C LEU A 85 16.58 -7.43 -8.73
N ASN A 86 16.63 -8.56 -8.03
CA ASN A 86 16.66 -8.61 -6.56
C ASN A 86 17.86 -7.79 -6.03
N ASP A 87 19.06 -8.06 -6.53
CA ASP A 87 20.30 -7.39 -6.13
C ASP A 87 20.26 -5.88 -6.42
N ALA A 88 19.78 -5.50 -7.61
CA ALA A 88 19.71 -4.10 -8.01
C ALA A 88 18.68 -3.31 -7.19
N VAL A 89 17.51 -3.91 -6.93
CA VAL A 89 16.50 -3.31 -6.05
C VAL A 89 17.05 -3.19 -4.64
N GLU A 90 17.68 -4.24 -4.09
CA GLU A 90 18.26 -4.21 -2.75
C GLU A 90 19.28 -3.08 -2.57
N GLN A 91 20.18 -2.89 -3.54
CA GLN A 91 21.13 -1.77 -3.52
C GLN A 91 20.45 -0.40 -3.65
N CYS A 92 19.37 -0.32 -4.41
CA CYS A 92 18.62 0.93 -4.57
C CYS A 92 17.77 1.29 -3.34
N LEU A 93 17.39 0.33 -2.49
CA LEU A 93 16.71 0.61 -1.21
C LEU A 93 17.60 1.42 -0.24
N ASP A 94 18.92 1.30 -0.37
CA ASP A 94 19.90 2.01 0.47
C ASP A 94 20.47 3.28 -0.17
N ALA A 95 20.00 3.63 -1.38
CA ALA A 95 20.47 4.82 -2.11
C ALA A 95 20.34 6.11 -1.29
N SER A 96 21.30 7.03 -1.38
CA SER A 96 21.21 8.33 -0.68
C SER A 96 20.10 9.25 -1.20
N ASP A 97 19.51 8.93 -2.35
CA ASP A 97 18.47 9.73 -2.97
C ASP A 97 17.07 9.14 -2.72
N LEU A 98 16.15 9.97 -2.21
CA LEU A 98 14.78 9.57 -1.86
C LEU A 98 13.97 9.11 -3.07
N PHE A 99 14.22 9.66 -4.27
CA PHE A 99 13.48 9.30 -5.47
C PHE A 99 13.88 7.89 -5.94
N VAL A 100 15.16 7.54 -5.84
CA VAL A 100 15.64 6.19 -6.12
C VAL A 100 15.09 5.18 -5.11
N ARG A 101 15.14 5.49 -3.80
CA ARG A 101 14.57 4.60 -2.76
C ARG A 101 13.09 4.35 -2.97
N LEU A 102 12.31 5.40 -3.24
CA LEU A 102 10.88 5.28 -3.49
C LEU A 102 10.59 4.36 -4.67
N ASN A 103 11.36 4.49 -5.75
CA ASN A 103 11.23 3.62 -6.92
C ASN A 103 11.51 2.15 -6.55
N ALA A 104 12.60 1.88 -5.83
CA ALA A 104 12.92 0.54 -5.36
C ALA A 104 11.82 -0.04 -4.45
N ILE A 105 11.25 0.77 -3.55
CA ILE A 105 10.10 0.36 -2.71
C ILE A 105 8.90 -0.05 -3.56
N GLN A 106 8.59 0.69 -4.62
CA GLN A 106 7.49 0.36 -5.54
C GLN A 106 7.71 -0.96 -6.30
N MET A 107 8.95 -1.45 -6.34
CA MET A 107 9.32 -2.69 -7.01
C MET A 107 9.38 -3.89 -6.06
N LEU A 108 9.15 -3.71 -4.75
CA LEU A 108 9.27 -4.79 -3.75
C LEU A 108 8.32 -5.98 -3.97
N ASP A 109 7.22 -5.79 -4.70
CA ASP A 109 6.30 -6.87 -5.08
C ASP A 109 6.77 -7.69 -6.29
N ARG A 110 7.81 -7.21 -6.99
CA ARG A 110 8.43 -7.88 -8.13
C ARG A 110 9.72 -8.62 -7.78
N VAL A 111 10.17 -8.52 -6.53
CA VAL A 111 11.44 -9.09 -6.05
C VAL A 111 11.26 -9.97 -4.82
N GLU A 112 12.11 -10.99 -4.73
CA GLU A 112 12.14 -11.95 -3.65
C GLU A 112 13.11 -11.51 -2.55
N LEU A 113 12.71 -10.50 -1.78
CA LEU A 113 13.43 -10.07 -0.58
C LEU A 113 12.75 -10.59 0.69
N LYS A 114 13.54 -10.80 1.75
CA LYS A 114 13.01 -11.18 3.06
C LYS A 114 12.01 -10.11 3.56
N PRO A 115 10.87 -10.49 4.14
CA PRO A 115 9.88 -9.53 4.65
C PRO A 115 10.46 -8.48 5.61
N GLN A 116 11.36 -8.87 6.51
CA GLN A 116 12.07 -7.94 7.40
C GLN A 116 12.81 -6.84 6.63
N ARG A 117 13.55 -7.22 5.59
CA ARG A 117 14.30 -6.25 4.76
C ARG A 117 13.36 -5.25 4.07
N LYS A 118 12.19 -5.71 3.59
CA LYS A 118 11.15 -4.86 2.99
C LYS A 118 10.61 -3.85 4.00
N VAL A 119 10.32 -4.31 5.22
CA VAL A 119 9.87 -3.48 6.34
C VAL A 119 10.93 -2.44 6.71
N ASP A 120 12.17 -2.86 6.94
CA ASP A 120 13.27 -1.97 7.33
C ASP A 120 13.48 -0.88 6.27
N ALA A 121 13.51 -1.25 4.98
CA ALA A 121 13.66 -0.28 3.89
C ALA A 121 12.52 0.75 3.86
N ALA A 122 11.29 0.31 4.10
CA ALA A 122 10.12 1.19 4.13
C ALA A 122 10.17 2.15 5.32
N ILE A 123 10.54 1.68 6.52
CA ILE A 123 10.69 2.55 7.70
C ILE A 123 11.83 3.54 7.47
N ASP A 124 12.99 3.10 7.01
CA ASP A 124 14.17 3.95 6.82
C ASP A 124 13.92 5.05 5.77
N TYR A 125 13.18 4.74 4.70
CA TYR A 125 12.74 5.75 3.73
C TYR A 125 11.83 6.81 4.36
N LEU A 126 10.88 6.40 5.21
CA LEU A 126 9.98 7.31 5.91
C LEU A 126 10.74 8.18 6.93
N GLU A 127 11.69 7.60 7.67
CA GLU A 127 12.57 8.33 8.60
C GLU A 127 13.42 9.37 7.88
N MET A 128 14.11 8.99 6.80
CA MET A 128 14.94 9.90 6.02
C MET A 128 14.14 11.11 5.51
N ARG A 129 12.87 10.89 5.16
CA ARG A 129 12.01 11.98 4.72
C ARG A 129 11.49 12.81 5.89
N TYR A 130 11.20 12.18 7.03
CA TYR A 130 10.73 12.84 8.24
C TYR A 130 11.79 13.76 8.87
N GLN A 131 13.07 13.40 8.72
CA GLN A 131 14.21 14.22 9.14
C GLN A 131 14.25 15.60 8.49
N ASN A 132 13.60 15.79 7.33
CA ASN A 132 13.51 17.08 6.66
C ASN A 132 12.21 17.80 7.07
N PRO A 133 12.25 18.79 7.98
CA PRO A 133 11.04 19.40 8.55
C PRO A 133 10.17 20.07 7.47
N ASP A 134 10.80 20.73 6.50
CA ASP A 134 10.15 21.39 5.36
C ASP A 134 9.41 20.40 4.42
N ARG A 135 9.70 19.09 4.57
CA ARG A 135 9.14 18.02 3.76
C ARG A 135 8.29 17.05 4.58
N ARG A 136 7.96 17.36 5.84
CA ARG A 136 7.00 16.57 6.62
C ARG A 136 5.64 16.65 5.95
N THR A 137 5.30 15.60 5.20
CA THR A 137 3.96 15.45 4.62
C THR A 137 3.21 14.38 5.41
N PRO A 138 1.88 14.46 5.47
CA PRO A 138 1.08 13.41 6.08
C PRO A 138 1.39 12.03 5.50
N LEU A 139 1.27 10.98 6.33
CA LEU A 139 1.45 9.58 5.90
C LEU A 139 0.47 9.16 4.79
N SER A 140 -0.63 9.89 4.61
CA SER A 140 -1.60 9.70 3.52
C SER A 140 -1.14 10.27 2.18
N HIS A 141 -0.03 11.01 2.13
CA HIS A 141 0.47 11.61 0.90
C HIS A 141 0.96 10.53 -0.09
N ARG A 142 0.76 10.75 -1.39
CA ARG A 142 1.09 9.79 -2.47
C ARG A 142 2.53 9.26 -2.45
N SER A 143 3.48 10.05 -1.94
CA SER A 143 4.89 9.65 -1.86
C SER A 143 5.20 8.78 -0.64
N MET A 144 4.29 8.71 0.33
CA MET A 144 4.36 7.89 1.54
C MET A 144 3.61 6.58 1.36
N ALA A 145 2.52 6.62 0.59
CA ALA A 145 1.66 5.46 0.36
C ALA A 145 2.44 4.18 0.00
N PRO A 146 3.42 4.15 -0.94
CA PRO A 146 4.11 2.90 -1.26
C PRO A 146 4.84 2.26 -0.07
N ALA A 147 5.50 3.07 0.76
CA ALA A 147 6.17 2.57 1.95
C ALA A 147 5.17 2.13 3.02
N VAL A 148 4.12 2.93 3.25
CA VAL A 148 3.04 2.58 4.20
C VAL A 148 2.31 1.30 3.80
N ASP A 149 2.10 1.08 2.50
CA ASP A 149 1.43 -0.11 1.97
C ASP A 149 2.27 -1.37 2.18
N VAL A 150 3.60 -1.27 2.02
CA VAL A 150 4.55 -2.34 2.36
C VAL A 150 4.46 -2.69 3.85
N LEU A 151 4.42 -1.68 4.72
CA LEU A 151 4.29 -1.90 6.16
C LEU A 151 2.96 -2.56 6.53
N LYS A 152 1.86 -2.15 5.90
CA LYS A 152 0.54 -2.78 6.11
C LYS A 152 0.51 -4.23 5.65
N LYS A 153 1.14 -4.53 4.50
CA LYS A 153 1.23 -5.90 3.96
C LYS A 153 2.03 -6.83 4.88
N HIS A 154 2.96 -6.29 5.65
CA HIS A 154 3.80 -7.02 6.60
C HIS A 154 3.61 -6.49 8.04
N SER A 155 2.35 -6.28 8.43
CA SER A 155 1.97 -5.59 9.68
C SER A 155 2.60 -6.20 10.93
N ASP A 156 2.66 -7.52 11.04
CA ASP A 156 3.18 -8.19 12.25
C ASP A 156 4.66 -7.87 12.46
N ILE A 157 5.44 -7.93 11.37
CA ILE A 157 6.87 -7.63 11.36
C ILE A 157 7.11 -6.14 11.58
N ALA A 158 6.30 -5.29 10.93
CA ALA A 158 6.37 -3.85 11.08
C ALA A 158 6.05 -3.42 12.53
N ASN A 159 5.02 -3.99 13.15
CA ASN A 159 4.65 -3.72 14.54
C ASN A 159 5.73 -4.21 15.51
N ALA A 160 6.32 -5.40 15.29
CA ALA A 160 7.45 -5.86 16.10
C ALA A 160 8.67 -4.94 16.00
N THR A 161 8.99 -4.49 14.78
CA THR A 161 10.12 -3.57 14.54
C THR A 161 9.86 -2.20 15.18
N LEU A 162 8.62 -1.68 15.09
CA LEU A 162 8.24 -0.42 15.73
C LEU A 162 8.25 -0.52 17.26
N ALA A 163 7.78 -1.64 17.82
CA ALA A 163 7.82 -1.90 19.26
C ALA A 163 9.26 -1.82 19.79
N GLU A 164 10.22 -2.41 19.08
CA GLU A 164 11.65 -2.29 19.41
C GLU A 164 12.15 -0.84 19.29
N ARG A 165 11.89 -0.17 18.16
CA ARG A 165 12.34 1.23 17.94
C ARG A 165 11.75 2.22 18.95
N LEU A 166 10.54 1.97 19.46
CA LEU A 166 9.88 2.83 20.45
C LEU A 166 10.47 2.72 21.87
N GLN A 167 11.20 1.64 22.20
CA GLN A 167 11.85 1.49 23.51
C GLN A 167 12.90 2.57 23.78
N VAL A 168 13.50 3.13 22.72
CA VAL A 168 14.50 4.19 22.82
C VAL A 168 13.91 5.49 22.30
N THR A 169 13.72 6.47 23.19
CA THR A 169 13.26 7.79 22.76
C THR A 169 14.35 8.50 21.95
N GLY A 170 13.98 9.01 20.79
CA GLY A 170 14.88 9.64 19.84
C GLY A 170 14.15 10.57 18.87
N PRO A 171 14.86 11.13 17.88
CA PRO A 171 14.29 12.14 16.98
C PRO A 171 13.18 11.58 16.07
N MET A 172 13.09 10.25 15.90
CA MET A 172 12.09 9.58 15.07
C MET A 172 10.89 9.05 15.85
N THR A 173 10.89 9.16 17.20
CA THR A 173 9.85 8.56 18.05
C THR A 173 8.44 9.00 17.67
N LEU A 174 8.25 10.26 17.29
CA LEU A 174 6.95 10.75 16.85
C LEU A 174 6.49 10.07 15.55
N LEU A 175 7.38 9.91 14.57
CA LEU A 175 7.06 9.17 13.34
C LEU A 175 6.68 7.72 13.66
N HIS A 176 7.45 7.06 14.53
CA HIS A 176 7.17 5.66 14.91
C HIS A 176 5.82 5.51 15.60
N LEU A 177 5.45 6.44 16.48
CA LEU A 177 4.10 6.46 17.09
C LEU A 177 3.00 6.66 16.05
N GLN A 178 3.21 7.56 15.09
CA GLN A 178 2.25 7.77 14.00
C GLN A 178 2.10 6.51 13.13
N LEU A 179 3.19 5.81 12.82
CA LEU A 179 3.16 4.55 12.09
C LEU A 179 2.48 3.45 12.91
N ALA A 180 2.76 3.34 14.20
CA ALA A 180 2.08 2.42 15.11
C ALA A 180 0.56 2.63 15.10
N GLY A 181 0.11 3.89 15.04
CA GLY A 181 -1.31 4.23 14.93
C GLY A 181 -1.96 3.91 13.58
N VAL A 182 -1.16 3.80 12.50
CA VAL A 182 -1.63 3.37 11.17
C VAL A 182 -1.65 1.85 11.04
N LEU A 183 -0.74 1.16 11.74
CA LEU A 183 -0.58 -0.30 11.71
C LEU A 183 -1.32 -1.03 12.83
N ASN A 184 -2.11 -0.30 13.62
CA ASN A 184 -2.87 -0.83 14.76
C ASN A 184 -1.99 -1.61 15.74
N LEU A 185 -0.86 -1.01 16.15
CA LEU A 185 0.04 -1.59 17.15
C LEU A 185 -0.75 -2.04 18.39
N ASN A 186 -0.43 -3.24 18.89
CA ASN A 186 -1.04 -3.75 20.11
C ASN A 186 -0.63 -2.91 21.32
N VAL A 187 -1.57 -2.09 21.79
CA VAL A 187 -1.38 -1.20 22.95
C VAL A 187 -1.08 -1.99 24.22
N VAL A 188 -1.70 -3.16 24.41
CA VAL A 188 -1.57 -3.97 25.64
C VAL A 188 -0.16 -4.53 25.79
N GLU A 189 0.43 -5.00 24.70
CA GLU A 189 1.81 -5.53 24.70
C GLU A 189 2.86 -4.43 24.88
N ASN A 190 2.50 -3.18 24.56
CA ASN A 190 3.42 -2.04 24.59
C ASN A 190 3.09 -1.01 25.68
N VAL A 191 2.30 -1.38 26.71
CA VAL A 191 1.80 -0.46 27.75
C VAL A 191 2.95 0.27 28.45
N ASP A 192 4.00 -0.45 28.86
CA ASP A 192 5.09 0.15 29.62
C ASP A 192 5.81 1.24 28.81
N CYS A 193 6.13 0.94 27.55
CA CYS A 193 6.75 1.89 26.63
C CYS A 193 5.85 3.10 26.38
N LEU A 194 4.56 2.88 26.12
CA LEU A 194 3.60 3.97 25.88
C LEU A 194 3.40 4.83 27.14
N ASN A 195 3.42 4.23 28.33
CA ASN A 195 3.30 4.94 29.59
C ASN A 195 4.50 5.87 29.83
N GLU A 196 5.72 5.41 29.52
CA GLU A 196 6.91 6.29 29.59
C GLU A 196 6.84 7.42 28.54
N LEU A 197 6.44 7.12 27.30
CA LEU A 197 6.27 8.12 26.26
C LEU A 197 5.17 9.14 26.59
N SER A 198 4.14 8.76 27.36
CA SER A 198 3.10 9.67 27.84
C SER A 198 3.62 10.77 28.78
N LYS A 199 4.80 10.55 29.39
CA LYS A 199 5.48 11.50 30.29
C LYS A 199 6.51 12.36 29.55
N SER A 200 6.67 12.17 28.23
CA SER A 200 7.60 12.95 27.41
C SER A 200 7.35 14.45 27.53
N GLY A 201 8.41 15.27 27.47
CA GLY A 201 8.29 16.73 27.39
C GLY A 201 7.63 17.23 26.10
N ASP A 202 7.67 16.42 25.04
CA ASP A 202 7.10 16.75 23.73
C ASP A 202 5.57 16.54 23.71
N GLN A 203 4.83 17.61 23.41
CA GLN A 203 3.37 17.58 23.34
C GLN A 203 2.84 16.69 22.21
N GLU A 204 3.53 16.62 21.07
CA GLU A 204 3.09 15.81 19.93
C GLU A 204 3.20 14.31 20.25
N ILE A 205 4.30 13.90 20.91
CA ILE A 205 4.49 12.52 21.40
C ILE A 205 3.37 12.14 22.36
N ARG A 206 3.10 12.98 23.38
CA ARG A 206 2.01 12.72 24.34
C ARG A 206 0.64 12.64 23.64
N GLY A 207 0.41 13.49 22.65
CA GLY A 207 -0.82 13.51 21.85
C GLY A 207 -1.04 12.20 21.09
N GLU A 208 -0.01 11.66 20.44
CA GLU A 208 -0.11 10.40 19.71
C GLU A 208 -0.30 9.20 20.64
N VAL A 209 0.34 9.17 21.81
CA VAL A 209 0.10 8.13 22.82
C VAL A 209 -1.37 8.13 23.27
N VAL A 210 -1.93 9.31 23.56
CA VAL A 210 -3.35 9.44 23.94
C VAL A 210 -4.27 9.00 22.79
N SER A 211 -3.93 9.31 21.55
CA SER A 211 -4.66 8.85 20.36
C SER A 211 -4.70 7.32 20.27
N LEU A 212 -3.56 6.65 20.48
CA LEU A 212 -3.47 5.18 20.52
C LEU A 212 -4.34 4.58 21.62
N TRP A 213 -4.23 5.10 22.85
CA TRP A 213 -5.04 4.64 23.98
C TRP A 213 -6.52 4.88 23.76
N SER A 214 -6.91 6.03 23.22
CA SER A 214 -8.31 6.34 22.92
C SER A 214 -8.89 5.37 21.90
N LYS A 215 -8.14 5.02 20.85
CA LYS A 215 -8.58 4.01 19.87
C LYS A 215 -8.71 2.63 20.49
N TYR A 216 -7.72 2.23 21.31
CA TYR A 216 -7.76 0.96 22.02
C TYR A 216 -8.96 0.86 22.97
N LEU A 217 -9.18 1.88 23.81
CA LEU A 217 -10.33 1.93 24.72
C LEU A 217 -11.66 1.90 23.96
N ALA A 218 -11.74 2.59 22.82
CA ALA A 218 -12.92 2.52 21.96
C ALA A 218 -13.13 1.11 21.37
N SER A 219 -12.06 0.39 21.00
CA SER A 219 -12.17 -0.98 20.49
C SER A 219 -12.49 -2.03 21.56
N VAL A 220 -12.06 -1.81 22.80
CA VAL A 220 -12.28 -2.74 23.93
C VAL A 220 -13.56 -2.42 24.69
N ALA A 221 -14.09 -1.20 24.55
CA ALA A 221 -15.43 -0.89 24.97
C ALA A 221 -16.40 -1.78 24.19
N THR A 222 -16.73 -2.93 24.78
CA THR A 222 -17.90 -3.72 24.39
C THR A 222 -19.10 -2.77 24.30
N PRO A 223 -19.94 -2.89 23.25
CA PRO A 223 -21.25 -2.27 23.27
C PRO A 223 -21.88 -2.59 24.63
N LEU A 224 -22.29 -1.54 25.35
CA LEU A 224 -22.82 -1.68 26.71
C LEU A 224 -23.80 -2.87 26.74
N PRO A 225 -23.66 -3.84 27.64
CA PRO A 225 -24.61 -4.94 27.75
C PRO A 225 -26.02 -4.37 27.85
N GLN A 226 -26.84 -4.62 26.83
CA GLN A 226 -28.22 -4.14 26.79
C GLN A 226 -29.14 -5.23 27.34
N PRO A 227 -29.51 -5.20 28.64
CA PRO A 227 -30.48 -6.15 29.19
C PRO A 227 -31.82 -6.10 28.45
N GLU A 228 -32.22 -4.92 27.96
CA GLU A 228 -33.42 -4.76 27.12
C GLU A 228 -33.33 -5.46 25.77
N LEU A 229 -32.14 -5.53 25.17
CA LEU A 229 -31.92 -6.18 23.89
C LEU A 229 -32.10 -7.70 24.02
N GLY A 230 -31.51 -8.28 25.06
CA GLY A 230 -31.61 -9.71 25.37
C GLY A 230 -33.05 -10.17 25.63
N GLU A 231 -33.89 -9.32 26.22
CA GLU A 231 -35.32 -9.61 26.38
C GLU A 231 -36.06 -9.53 25.03
N LYS A 232 -35.82 -8.49 24.23
CA LYS A 232 -36.45 -8.28 22.92
C LYS A 232 -36.01 -9.29 21.86
N LEU A 233 -34.81 -9.89 22.00
CA LEU A 233 -34.27 -10.92 21.11
C LEU A 233 -34.93 -12.29 21.27
N LYS A 234 -35.58 -12.57 22.40
CA LYS A 234 -36.25 -13.87 22.63
C LYS A 234 -37.32 -14.16 21.58
N ASP A 235 -37.94 -13.11 21.06
CA ASP A 235 -38.99 -13.19 20.05
C ASP A 235 -38.46 -13.12 18.60
N VAL A 236 -37.14 -13.00 18.41
CA VAL A 236 -36.51 -12.89 17.09
C VAL A 236 -36.17 -14.29 16.58
N ALA A 237 -36.66 -14.62 15.38
CA ALA A 237 -36.37 -15.91 14.76
C ALA A 237 -34.85 -16.08 14.52
N PRO A 238 -34.24 -17.23 14.83
CA PRO A 238 -32.80 -17.47 14.59
C PRO A 238 -32.36 -17.25 13.13
N LYS A 239 -33.28 -17.42 12.18
CA LYS A 239 -33.06 -17.12 10.76
C LYS A 239 -32.78 -15.64 10.50
N LEU A 240 -33.35 -14.72 11.28
CA LEU A 240 -33.10 -13.29 11.16
C LEU A 240 -31.72 -12.90 11.67
N LEU A 241 -31.23 -13.54 12.74
CA LEU A 241 -29.86 -13.35 13.24
C LEU A 241 -28.82 -13.73 12.20
N SER A 242 -28.93 -14.94 11.64
CA SER A 242 -28.04 -15.38 10.54
C SER A 242 -28.13 -14.51 9.29
N TYR A 243 -29.28 -13.86 9.05
CA TYR A 243 -29.45 -12.95 7.92
C TYR A 243 -28.83 -11.57 8.20
N ALA A 244 -28.97 -11.07 9.43
CA ALA A 244 -28.33 -9.85 9.91
C ALA A 244 -26.81 -9.99 9.86
N GLU A 245 -26.26 -11.11 10.34
CA GLU A 245 -24.83 -11.43 10.25
C GLU A 245 -24.33 -11.35 8.81
N LYS A 246 -25.00 -12.02 7.85
CA LYS A 246 -24.66 -11.94 6.42
C LYS A 246 -24.75 -10.54 5.82
N ILE A 247 -25.58 -9.66 6.37
CA ILE A 247 -25.67 -8.27 5.91
C ILE A 247 -24.52 -7.47 6.50
N ILE A 248 -24.30 -7.56 7.81
CA ILE A 248 -23.22 -6.85 8.50
C ILE A 248 -21.86 -7.25 7.93
N SER A 249 -21.58 -8.54 7.76
CA SER A 249 -20.32 -9.02 7.19
C SER A 249 -20.03 -8.54 5.76
N ARG A 250 -21.01 -7.99 5.03
CA ARG A 250 -20.77 -7.38 3.71
C ARG A 250 -20.22 -5.96 3.78
N TYR A 251 -20.44 -5.26 4.89
CA TYR A 251 -20.08 -3.85 5.06
C TYR A 251 -19.06 -3.62 6.18
N ASP A 252 -18.97 -4.56 7.12
CA ASP A 252 -17.96 -4.64 8.18
C ASP A 252 -16.58 -4.88 7.56
N LYS A 253 -15.83 -3.79 7.42
CA LYS A 253 -14.49 -3.80 6.81
C LYS A 253 -13.40 -3.99 7.86
N ASP A 254 -13.71 -3.73 9.12
CA ASP A 254 -12.80 -3.87 10.25
C ASP A 254 -12.95 -5.21 10.98
N GLU A 255 -13.84 -6.08 10.51
CA GLU A 255 -14.14 -7.41 11.06
C GLU A 255 -14.60 -7.36 12.53
N SER A 256 -15.20 -6.23 12.95
CA SER A 256 -15.68 -6.01 14.32
C SER A 256 -16.97 -6.77 14.65
N LYS A 257 -17.60 -7.41 13.66
CA LYS A 257 -18.95 -8.01 13.74
C LYS A 257 -20.04 -6.98 14.05
N SER A 258 -19.77 -5.73 13.72
CA SER A 258 -20.68 -4.61 13.92
C SER A 258 -20.50 -3.60 12.78
N LEU A 259 -21.41 -2.65 12.66
CA LEU A 259 -21.28 -1.56 11.68
C LEU A 259 -21.07 -0.25 12.39
N ASN A 260 -19.93 0.40 12.13
CA ASN A 260 -19.69 1.77 12.56
C ASN A 260 -20.34 2.80 11.60
N GLU A 261 -20.36 4.08 12.01
CA GLU A 261 -20.97 5.18 11.24
C GLU A 261 -20.48 5.29 9.78
N ARG A 262 -19.23 4.95 9.51
CA ARG A 262 -18.68 5.04 8.14
C ARG A 262 -19.12 3.88 7.28
N GLU A 263 -19.37 2.72 7.87
CA GLU A 263 -19.74 1.49 7.18
C GLU A 263 -21.24 1.48 6.85
N TRP A 264 -22.10 1.75 7.82
CA TRP A 264 -23.54 1.73 7.55
C TRP A 264 -24.02 2.88 6.66
N LYS A 265 -23.28 4.00 6.59
CA LYS A 265 -23.53 5.07 5.61
C LYS A 265 -23.33 4.64 4.15
N GLN A 266 -22.60 3.54 3.91
CA GLN A 266 -22.42 2.98 2.57
C GLN A 266 -23.61 2.09 2.15
N MET A 267 -24.51 1.76 3.08
CA MET A 267 -25.68 0.94 2.79
C MET A 267 -26.75 1.73 2.06
N LEU A 268 -27.42 1.07 1.11
CA LEU A 268 -28.52 1.66 0.34
C LEU A 268 -29.69 2.12 1.26
N MET A 269 -29.95 1.37 2.33
CA MET A 269 -30.90 1.74 3.37
C MET A 269 -30.14 1.97 4.66
N SER A 270 -30.26 3.17 5.23
CA SER A 270 -29.62 3.51 6.51
C SER A 270 -30.24 2.69 7.64
N PRO A 271 -29.44 1.86 8.35
CA PRO A 271 -29.89 1.18 9.54
C PRO A 271 -29.65 1.98 10.81
N ALA A 272 -29.41 3.29 10.74
CA ALA A 272 -29.12 4.12 11.92
C ALA A 272 -30.19 4.04 13.03
N SER A 273 -31.43 3.66 12.70
CA SER A 273 -32.50 3.43 13.68
C SER A 273 -32.46 2.05 14.37
N ALA A 274 -31.51 1.20 14.03
CA ALA A 274 -31.22 -0.07 14.68
C ALA A 274 -30.35 0.11 15.94
N ASP A 275 -29.57 1.20 15.99
CA ASP A 275 -28.74 1.57 17.16
C ASP A 275 -29.65 1.94 18.34
N LEU A 276 -29.80 1.01 19.28
CA LEU A 276 -30.76 1.13 20.39
C LEU A 276 -30.15 1.83 21.60
N ASN A 277 -28.83 1.70 21.83
CA ASN A 277 -28.11 2.34 22.93
C ASN A 277 -27.44 3.66 22.52
N GLN A 278 -27.57 4.08 21.26
CA GLN A 278 -27.00 5.31 20.71
C GLN A 278 -25.47 5.36 20.79
N ASP A 279 -24.80 4.19 20.77
CA ASP A 279 -23.34 4.11 20.78
C ASP A 279 -22.72 4.28 19.39
N LYS A 280 -23.55 4.50 18.36
CA LYS A 280 -23.20 4.68 16.95
C LYS A 280 -22.60 3.44 16.29
N ILE A 281 -22.69 2.31 16.96
CA ILE A 281 -22.31 0.99 16.48
C ILE A 281 -23.60 0.19 16.32
N ILE A 282 -23.73 -0.55 15.22
CA ILE A 282 -24.90 -1.40 15.00
C ILE A 282 -24.45 -2.85 15.04
N THR A 283 -24.88 -3.56 16.08
CA THR A 283 -24.57 -4.98 16.28
C THR A 283 -25.48 -5.88 15.43
N ILE A 284 -25.09 -7.15 15.28
CA ILE A 284 -25.89 -8.18 14.59
C ILE A 284 -27.27 -8.31 15.22
N GLU A 285 -27.30 -8.31 16.55
CA GLU A 285 -28.49 -8.47 17.36
C GLU A 285 -29.45 -7.28 17.20
N GLU A 286 -28.94 -6.06 17.25
CA GLU A 286 -29.70 -4.83 17.00
C GLU A 286 -30.27 -4.79 15.59
N TYR A 287 -29.45 -5.14 14.61
CA TYR A 287 -29.87 -5.18 13.22
C TYR A 287 -30.97 -6.24 13.00
N ALA A 288 -30.81 -7.43 13.59
CA ALA A 288 -31.83 -8.49 13.51
C ALA A 288 -33.15 -8.07 14.15
N LEU A 289 -33.11 -7.40 15.30
CA LEU A 289 -34.29 -6.88 15.98
C LEU A 289 -34.95 -5.74 15.16
N HIS A 290 -34.16 -4.85 14.56
CA HIS A 290 -34.65 -3.81 13.67
C HIS A 290 -35.39 -4.41 12.46
N MET A 291 -34.82 -5.45 11.85
CA MET A 291 -35.46 -6.19 10.75
C MET A 291 -36.76 -6.86 11.20
N HIS A 292 -36.76 -7.50 12.37
CA HIS A 292 -37.94 -8.13 12.96
C HIS A 292 -39.08 -7.12 13.15
N ASN A 293 -38.79 -5.97 13.77
CA ASN A 293 -39.77 -4.91 14.01
C ASN A 293 -40.31 -4.32 12.71
N ARG A 294 -39.46 -4.19 11.68
CA ARG A 294 -39.85 -3.72 10.36
C ARG A 294 -40.72 -4.72 9.60
N SER A 295 -40.53 -6.02 9.82
CA SER A 295 -41.36 -7.06 9.21
C SER A 295 -42.77 -7.19 9.81
N LYS A 296 -42.97 -6.67 11.04
CA LYS A 296 -44.26 -6.63 11.74
C LYS A 296 -45.09 -5.37 11.46
N LYS A 297 -44.52 -4.39 10.76
CA LYS A 297 -45.20 -3.16 10.32
C LYS A 297 -45.77 -3.35 8.93
#